data_AF-A0A3D1CFD7-F1
#
_entry.id   AF-A0A3D1CFD7-F1
#
_cell.length_a   1.000
_cell.length_b   1.000
_cell.length_c   1.000
_cell.angle_alpha   90.00
_cell.angle_beta   90.00
_cell.angle_gamma   90.00
#
_symmetry.space_group_name_H-M   'P 1'
#
loop_
_entity.id
_entity.type
_entity.pdbx_description
1 polymer ?
#
loop_
_entity_poly.entity_id
_entity_poly.type
_entity_poly.pdbx_seq_one_letter_code
_entity_poly.pdbx_strand_id
1 'polypeptide(L)'
;MAAFLITGATGLIGQALCQRLLNNGETVFALSRNCQKAAKILGSQVQCFESVDSIPLDHHIDVVINLAGAPIVDKRWTDARKQILLKSRVDYTRNLIDKLSKRSSLPHSFISGSAVGW
;
A
#
# COMPACT_ATOMS: atom_id res chain seq x y z
N MET A 1 6.47 17.26 8.00
CA MET A 1 5.57 16.98 6.88
C MET A 1 6.32 16.09 5.91
N ALA A 2 5.93 14.83 5.87
CA ALA A 2 6.44 13.76 5.03
C ALA A 2 5.28 13.18 4.20
N ALA A 3 5.62 12.59 3.06
CA ALA A 3 4.69 11.95 2.14
C ALA A 3 4.77 10.43 2.24
N PHE A 4 3.63 9.82 2.55
CA PHE A 4 3.49 8.38 2.74
C PHE A 4 2.75 7.75 1.57
N LEU A 5 3.35 6.75 0.92
CA LEU A 5 2.65 5.88 -0.03
C LEU A 5 2.22 4.58 0.67
N ILE A 6 0.92 4.33 0.74
CA ILE A 6 0.34 3.21 1.47
C ILE A 6 -0.36 2.24 0.51
N THR A 7 0.10 0.99 0.45
CA THR A 7 -0.63 -0.10 -0.22
C THR A 7 -1.56 -0.78 0.79
N GLY A 8 -2.69 -1.31 0.33
CA GLY A 8 -3.68 -1.91 1.24
C GLY A 8 -4.35 -0.88 2.16
N ALA A 9 -4.31 0.40 1.79
CA ALA A 9 -4.85 1.51 2.56
C ALA A 9 -6.33 1.34 2.93
N THR A 10 -7.14 0.70 2.08
CA THR A 10 -8.56 0.46 2.35
C THR A 10 -8.82 -0.68 3.33
N GLY A 11 -7.79 -1.38 3.82
CA GLY A 11 -7.93 -2.45 4.82
C GLY A 11 -8.05 -1.91 6.25
N LEU A 12 -8.30 -2.79 7.21
CA LEU A 12 -8.50 -2.43 8.63
C LEU A 12 -7.36 -1.54 9.18
N ILE A 13 -6.12 -2.00 9.05
CA ILE A 13 -4.93 -1.28 9.53
C ILE A 13 -4.68 -0.03 8.67
N GLY A 14 -4.83 -0.15 7.35
CA GLY A 14 -4.59 0.93 6.41
C GLY A 14 -5.46 2.16 6.68
N GLN A 15 -6.76 1.96 6.94
CA GLN A 15 -7.69 3.06 7.19
C GLN A 15 -7.31 3.83 8.45
N ALA A 16 -7.07 3.12 9.56
CA ALA A 16 -6.66 3.73 10.82
C ALA A 16 -5.33 4.48 10.69
N LEU A 17 -4.37 3.92 9.94
CA LEU A 17 -3.08 4.54 9.68
C LEU A 17 -3.22 5.81 8.83
N CYS A 18 -3.98 5.78 7.74
CA CYS A 18 -4.24 6.96 6.91
C CYS A 18 -4.83 8.10 7.75
N GLN A 19 -5.85 7.81 8.57
CA GLN A 19 -6.45 8.82 9.44
C GLN A 19 -5.44 9.42 10.42
N ARG A 20 -4.61 8.58 11.04
CA ARG A 20 -3.59 9.05 11.99
C ARG A 20 -2.55 9.95 11.33
N LEU A 21 -2.07 9.59 10.14
CA LEU A 21 -1.09 10.37 9.40
C LEU A 21 -1.68 11.72 8.95
N LEU A 22 -2.91 11.73 8.43
CA LEU A 22 -3.61 12.96 8.08
C LEU A 22 -3.79 13.89 9.30
N ASN A 23 -4.17 13.33 10.45
CA ASN A 23 -4.32 14.10 11.70
C ASN A 23 -2.99 14.70 12.20
N ASN A 24 -1.86 14.10 11.83
CA ASN A 24 -0.53 14.63 12.13
C ASN A 24 -0.07 15.68 11.10
N GLY A 25 -0.87 15.99 10.08
CA GLY A 25 -0.52 16.94 9.01
C GLY A 25 0.40 16.35 7.94
N GLU A 26 0.47 15.01 7.83
CA GLU A 26 1.27 14.33 6.81
C GLU A 26 0.51 14.19 5.48
N THR A 27 1.26 14.07 4.38
CA THR A 27 0.66 13.81 3.07
C THR A 27 0.49 12.30 2.88
N VAL A 28 -0.69 11.88 2.43
CA VAL A 28 -1.02 10.46 2.30
C VAL A 28 -1.46 10.14 0.87
N PHE A 29 -0.73 9.22 0.25
CA PHE A 29 -1.05 8.61 -1.04
C PHE A 29 -1.46 7.16 -0.82
N ALA A 30 -2.57 6.74 -1.43
CA ALA A 30 -3.02 5.36 -1.45
C ALA A 30 -2.73 4.70 -2.79
N LEU A 31 -2.13 3.51 -2.78
CA LEU A 31 -2.01 2.67 -3.96
C LEU A 31 -3.14 1.63 -3.96
N SER A 32 -4.09 1.78 -4.88
CA SER A 32 -5.28 0.92 -4.94
C SER A 32 -5.70 0.62 -6.38
N ARG A 33 -6.05 -0.64 -6.64
CA ARG A 33 -6.61 -1.09 -7.93
C ARG A 33 -7.99 -0.49 -8.25
N ASN A 34 -8.61 0.20 -7.30
CA ASN A 34 -9.89 0.87 -7.48
C ASN A 34 -9.87 2.18 -6.67
N CYS A 35 -9.50 3.27 -7.32
CA CYS A 35 -9.37 4.57 -6.65
C CYS A 35 -10.71 5.21 -6.31
N GLN A 36 -11.76 4.96 -7.10
CA GLN A 36 -13.12 5.42 -6.77
C GLN A 36 -13.61 4.83 -5.45
N LYS A 37 -13.40 3.52 -5.23
CA LYS A 37 -13.73 2.85 -3.97
C LYS A 37 -12.83 3.32 -2.84
N ALA A 38 -11.54 3.52 -3.10
CA ALA A 38 -10.60 4.01 -2.10
C ALA A 38 -10.99 5.40 -1.60
N ALA A 39 -11.33 6.33 -2.48
CA ALA A 39 -11.75 7.69 -2.12
C ALA A 39 -13.01 7.70 -1.23
N LYS A 40 -13.97 6.79 -1.48
CA LYS A 40 -15.16 6.64 -0.63
C LYS A 40 -14.85 6.13 0.79
N ILE A 41 -13.79 5.34 0.95
CA ILE A 41 -13.40 4.74 2.24
C ILE A 41 -12.45 5.64 3.01
N LEU A 42 -11.48 6.25 2.33
CA LEU A 42 -10.37 7.00 2.92
C LEU A 42 -10.63 8.50 3.00
N GLY A 43 -11.68 9.00 2.33
CA GLY A 43 -11.96 10.42 2.19
C GLY A 43 -11.16 11.08 1.07
N SER A 44 -11.53 12.32 0.75
CA SER A 44 -10.96 13.10 -0.36
C SER A 44 -9.55 13.62 -0.08
N GLN A 45 -9.11 13.62 1.18
CA GLN A 45 -7.77 14.07 1.57
C GLN A 45 -6.67 13.07 1.18
N VAL A 46 -7.02 11.79 0.98
CA VAL A 46 -6.08 10.78 0.50
C VAL A 46 -6.12 10.76 -1.02
N GLN A 47 -5.02 11.15 -1.66
CA GLN A 47 -4.90 11.00 -3.10
C GLN A 47 -4.64 9.52 -3.44
N CYS A 48 -5.33 9.00 -4.44
CA CYS A 48 -5.22 7.61 -4.82
C CYS A 48 -4.60 7.46 -6.22
N PHE A 49 -3.70 6.49 -6.34
CA PHE A 49 -3.08 6.09 -7.59
C PHE A 49 -3.28 4.59 -7.83
N GLU A 50 -3.46 4.19 -9.09
CA GLU A 50 -3.67 2.78 -9.44
C GLU A 50 -2.35 2.01 -9.60
N SER A 51 -1.27 2.73 -9.89
CA SER A 51 0.08 2.20 -10.04
C SER A 51 1.12 3.22 -9.57
N VAL A 52 2.32 2.75 -9.24
CA VAL A 52 3.46 3.64 -8.94
C VAL A 52 3.79 4.53 -10.15
N ASP A 53 3.61 3.99 -11.36
CA ASP A 53 3.90 4.69 -12.63
C ASP A 53 2.92 5.85 -12.88
N SER A 54 1.71 5.79 -12.32
CA SER A 54 0.72 6.87 -12.39
C SER A 54 0.93 7.98 -11.35
N ILE A 55 1.92 7.84 -10.45
CA ILE A 55 2.23 8.87 -9.47
C ILE A 55 3.09 9.95 -10.16
N PRO A 56 2.63 11.21 -10.24
CA PRO A 56 3.41 12.32 -10.77
C PRO A 56 4.84 12.39 -10.24
N LEU A 57 5.78 12.82 -11.07
CA LEU A 57 7.21 12.84 -10.73
C LEU A 57 7.54 13.87 -9.65
N ASP A 58 6.76 14.93 -9.56
CA ASP A 58 6.83 15.99 -8.55
C ASP A 58 6.22 15.59 -7.21
N HIS A 59 5.41 14.51 -7.16
CA HIS A 59 5.03 13.89 -5.89
C HIS A 59 6.20 13.12 -5.30
N HIS A 60 6.88 13.79 -4.37
CA HIS A 60 7.89 13.18 -3.51
C HIS A 60 7.27 12.11 -2.61
N ILE A 61 8.00 11.03 -2.36
CA ILE A 61 7.56 9.93 -1.49
C ILE A 61 8.71 9.66 -0.51
N ASP A 62 8.50 9.96 0.76
CA ASP A 62 9.49 9.74 1.82
C ASP A 62 9.47 8.29 2.31
N VAL A 63 8.25 7.78 2.53
CA VAL A 63 8.03 6.48 3.17
C VAL A 63 7.00 5.66 2.40
N VAL A 64 7.31 4.39 2.17
CA VAL A 64 6.35 3.41 1.63
C VAL A 64 5.93 2.45 2.74
N ILE A 65 4.63 2.25 2.90
CA ILE A 65 4.04 1.29 3.84
C ILE A 65 3.22 0.27 3.05
N ASN A 66 3.72 -0.96 2.99
CA ASN A 66 3.12 -2.05 2.23
C ASN A 66 2.24 -2.93 3.13
N LEU A 67 0.92 -2.71 3.11
CA LEU A 67 -0.08 -3.52 3.82
C LEU A 67 -0.95 -4.35 2.88
N ALA A 68 -0.70 -4.29 1.56
CA ALA A 68 -1.42 -5.09 0.59
C ALA A 68 -1.11 -6.58 0.72
N GLY A 69 -2.14 -7.40 0.56
CA GLY A 69 -2.04 -8.84 0.53
C GLY A 69 -3.41 -9.48 0.43
N ALA A 70 -3.47 -10.73 -0.05
CA ALA A 70 -4.72 -11.48 0.00
C ALA A 70 -5.09 -11.79 1.47
N PRO A 71 -6.39 -11.69 1.83
CA PRO A 71 -6.85 -11.92 3.20
C PRO A 71 -6.64 -13.38 3.63
N ILE A 72 -6.25 -13.60 4.87
CA ILE A 72 -5.87 -14.94 5.36
C ILE A 72 -7.08 -15.75 5.84
N VAL A 73 -8.06 -15.09 6.48
CA VAL A 73 -9.09 -15.74 7.30
C VAL A 73 -10.30 -16.26 6.50
N ASP A 74 -10.49 -15.81 5.26
CA ASP A 74 -11.79 -15.96 4.58
C ASP A 74 -11.98 -17.28 3.81
N LYS A 75 -10.97 -18.15 3.70
CA LYS A 75 -11.02 -19.34 2.82
C LYS A 75 -10.24 -20.53 3.39
N ARG A 76 -10.68 -21.75 3.06
CA ARG A 76 -9.94 -23.00 3.33
C ARG A 76 -8.54 -22.96 2.71
N TRP A 77 -7.56 -23.50 3.43
CA TRP A 77 -6.15 -23.54 3.04
C TRP A 77 -5.86 -24.71 2.09
N THR A 78 -6.29 -24.56 0.84
CA THR A 78 -5.85 -25.44 -0.25
C THR A 78 -4.46 -25.02 -0.75
N ASP A 79 -3.76 -25.89 -1.46
CA ASP A 79 -2.45 -25.54 -2.01
C ASP A 79 -2.55 -24.39 -3.02
N ALA A 80 -3.63 -24.36 -3.83
CA ALA A 80 -3.95 -23.21 -4.67
C ALA A 80 -4.12 -21.91 -3.86
N ARG A 81 -4.77 -21.95 -2.70
CA ARG A 81 -4.93 -20.78 -1.82
C ARG A 81 -3.59 -20.35 -1.22
N LYS A 82 -2.76 -21.29 -0.75
CA LYS A 82 -1.42 -21.00 -0.24
C LYS A 82 -0.58 -20.28 -1.30
N GLN A 83 -0.64 -20.74 -2.56
CA GLN A 83 0.03 -20.07 -3.67
C GLN A 83 -0.49 -18.65 -3.89
N ILE A 84 -1.80 -18.41 -3.83
CA ILE A 84 -2.36 -17.05 -3.91
C ILE A 84 -1.84 -16.16 -2.77
N LEU A 85 -1.82 -16.68 -1.53
CA LEU A 85 -1.33 -15.92 -0.38
C LEU A 85 0.15 -15.55 -0.54
N LEU A 86 0.97 -16.49 -1.00
CA LEU A 86 2.40 -16.29 -1.26
C LEU A 86 2.62 -15.25 -2.37
N LYS A 87 2.00 -15.44 -3.54
CA LYS A 87 2.11 -14.52 -4.68
C LYS A 87 1.64 -13.11 -4.34
N SER A 88 0.54 -12.99 -3.60
CA SER A 88 0.01 -11.69 -3.18
C SER A 88 0.94 -10.90 -2.25
N ARG A 89 1.98 -11.54 -1.70
CA ARG A 89 2.98 -10.94 -0.82
C ARG A 89 4.32 -10.81 -1.52
N VAL A 90 4.87 -11.92 -2.00
CA VAL A 90 6.21 -11.97 -2.59
C VAL A 90 6.25 -11.26 -3.94
N ASP A 91 5.42 -11.68 -4.89
CA ASP A 91 5.46 -11.15 -6.25
C ASP A 91 4.98 -9.69 -6.28
N TYR A 92 3.95 -9.38 -5.49
CA TYR A 92 3.46 -8.00 -5.36
C TYR A 92 4.53 -7.07 -4.79
N THR A 93 5.22 -7.47 -3.71
CA THR A 93 6.26 -6.64 -3.09
C THR A 93 7.46 -6.45 -4.02
N ARG A 94 7.88 -7.51 -4.73
CA ARG A 94 8.93 -7.39 -5.77
C ARG A 94 8.54 -6.38 -6.84
N ASN A 95 7.33 -6.50 -7.39
CA ASN A 95 6.86 -5.57 -8.42
C ASN A 95 6.79 -4.13 -7.91
N LEU A 96 6.37 -3.93 -6.66
CA LEU A 96 6.32 -2.61 -6.04
C LEU A 96 7.72 -1.99 -5.93
N ILE A 97 8.69 -2.75 -5.44
CA ILE A 97 10.09 -2.31 -5.31
C ILE A 97 10.69 -2.00 -6.69
N ASP A 98 10.49 -2.87 -7.68
CA ASP A 98 11.00 -2.69 -9.06
C ASP A 98 10.47 -1.42 -9.72
N LYS A 99 9.24 -1.01 -9.39
CA LYS A 99 8.67 0.25 -9.90
C LYS A 99 9.21 1.46 -9.15
N LEU A 100 9.32 1.36 -7.82
CA LEU A 100 9.86 2.44 -6.99
C LEU A 100 11.33 2.72 -7.32
N SER A 101 12.12 1.68 -7.63
CA SER A 101 13.55 1.81 -7.96
C SER A 101 13.81 2.58 -9.26
N LYS A 102 12.78 2.80 -10.08
CA LYS A 102 12.86 3.57 -11.34
C LYS A 102 12.54 5.05 -11.14
N ARG A 103 12.11 5.47 -9.95
CA ARG A 103 11.87 6.89 -9.64
C ARG A 103 13.20 7.59 -9.41
N SER A 104 13.28 8.85 -9.81
CA SER A 104 14.45 9.70 -9.59
C SER A 104 14.71 9.97 -8.10
N SER A 105 13.63 10.08 -7.32
CA SER A 105 13.66 10.21 -5.87
C SER A 105 13.19 8.90 -5.23
N LEU A 106 14.08 8.24 -4.51
CA LEU A 106 13.77 7.01 -3.77
C LEU A 106 13.21 7.35 -2.39
N PRO A 107 12.21 6.59 -1.90
CA PRO A 107 11.80 6.67 -0.50
C PRO A 107 12.95 6.24 0.39
N HIS A 108 13.18 6.96 1.48
CA HIS A 108 14.23 6.62 2.44
C HIS A 108 13.86 5.40 3.30
N SER A 109 12.57 5.07 3.40
CA SER A 109 12.07 3.94 4.19
C SER A 109 11.01 3.12 3.45
N PHE A 110 11.13 1.80 3.56
CA PHE A 110 10.13 0.83 3.10
C PHE A 110 9.73 -0.10 4.25
N ILE A 111 8.48 0.00 4.69
CA ILE A 111 7.93 -0.78 5.81
C ILE A 111 6.92 -1.79 5.23
N SER A 112 7.14 -3.08 5.46
CA SER A 112 6.23 -4.12 4.97
C SER A 112 5.55 -4.85 6.12
N GLY A 113 4.23 -4.97 6.05
CA GLY A 113 3.46 -5.79 6.97
C GLY A 113 3.88 -7.27 6.86
N SER A 114 4.03 -7.91 8.01
CA SER A 114 4.31 -9.35 8.13
C SER A 114 3.35 -9.98 9.15
N ALA A 115 3.53 -11.26 9.46
CA ALA A 115 2.78 -11.96 10.50
C ALA A 115 3.70 -12.96 11.22
N VAL A 116 3.41 -13.25 12.49
CA VAL A 116 4.21 -14.15 13.34
C VAL A 116 4.24 -15.60 12.84
N GLY A 117 3.28 -16.00 11.99
CA GLY A 117 3.08 -17.39 11.60
C GLY A 117 2.44 -18.22 12.73
N TRP A 118 1.76 -19.31 12.38
CA TRP A 118 1.22 -20.33 13.28
C TRP A 118 1.20 -21.67 12.55
#